data_AF-A0A060BZ42-F1
#
_entry.id   AF-A0A060BZ42-F1
#
_cell.length_a   1.000
_cell.length_b   1.000
_cell.length_c   1.000
_cell.angle_alpha   90.00
_cell.angle_beta   90.00
_cell.angle_gamma   90.00
#
_symmetry.space_group_name_H-M   'P 1'
#
loop_
_entity.id
_entity.type
_entity.pdbx_description
1 polymer ?
#
loop_
_entity_poly.entity_id
_entity_poly.type
_entity_poly.pdbx_seq_one_letter_code
_entity_poly.pdbx_strand_id
1 'polypeptide(L)'
;MEFEIGETLSMTLRMKNCSKKEQTVTAALHTYFNVKAAEEIAISGLDGVIYENRVVGAEASGCVQRGDIRIDQEIDRIYLDTTGAVEIRDPGFGRTIVVEKSGSNSTVVWNPWVRKSQAMPDFGDDEYHTMVCVETV
;
A
#
# COMPACT_ATOMS: atom_id res chain seq x y z
N MET A 1 -3.70 5.77 19.09
CA MET A 1 -3.08 6.21 17.83
C MET A 1 -2.61 7.63 18.02
N GLU A 2 -1.40 7.94 17.61
CA GLU A 2 -0.76 9.25 17.74
C GLU A 2 -0.48 9.78 16.33
N PHE A 3 -0.67 11.08 16.13
CA PHE A 3 -0.44 11.77 14.86
C PHE A 3 0.43 13.00 15.13
N GLU A 4 1.49 13.15 14.35
CA GLU A 4 2.30 14.36 14.29
C GLU A 4 2.21 14.91 12.86
N ILE A 5 1.74 16.15 12.73
CA ILE A 5 1.43 16.78 11.45
C ILE A 5 2.30 18.03 11.30
N GLY A 6 3.14 18.04 10.29
CA GLY A 6 4.01 19.16 9.92
C GLY A 6 4.36 19.11 8.44
N GLU A 7 5.61 19.37 8.09
CA GLU A 7 6.12 19.13 6.72
C GLU A 7 6.05 17.65 6.33
N THR A 8 6.07 16.76 7.34
CA THR A 8 5.81 15.32 7.21
C THR A 8 4.60 14.92 8.05
N LEU A 9 4.02 13.76 7.75
CA LEU A 9 3.00 13.11 8.57
C LEU A 9 3.63 11.88 9.23
N SER A 10 3.63 11.83 10.56
CA SER A 10 3.97 10.61 11.31
C SER A 10 2.74 10.06 12.02
N MET A 11 2.51 8.76 11.84
CA MET A 11 1.39 8.02 12.42
C MET A 11 1.93 6.87 13.25
N THR A 12 1.56 6.82 14.54
CA THR A 12 1.97 5.73 15.43
C THR A 12 0.75 4.97 15.97
N LEU A 13 0.69 3.68 15.69
CA LEU A 13 -0.29 2.75 16.26
C LEU A 13 0.36 1.97 17.41
N ARG A 14 -0.17 2.14 18.63
CA ARG A 14 0.24 1.37 19.81
C ARG A 14 -0.92 0.50 20.26
N MET A 15 -0.65 -0.79 20.44
CA MET A 15 -1.61 -1.76 20.96
C MET A 15 -1.11 -2.31 22.29
N LYS A 16 -2.02 -2.48 23.24
CA LYS A 16 -1.74 -3.08 24.55
C LYS A 16 -2.73 -4.21 24.80
N ASN A 17 -2.23 -5.42 24.98
CA ASN A 17 -3.05 -6.53 25.44
C ASN A 17 -3.37 -6.34 26.92
N CYS A 18 -4.63 -6.04 27.24
CA CYS A 18 -5.13 -5.85 28.60
C CYS A 18 -5.71 -7.14 29.22
N SER A 19 -5.61 -8.27 28.52
CA SER A 19 -6.09 -9.56 29.00
C SER A 19 -4.99 -10.34 29.75
N LYS A 20 -5.38 -11.43 30.40
CA LYS A 20 -4.45 -12.37 31.04
C LYS A 20 -3.92 -13.46 30.09
N LYS A 21 -4.36 -13.45 28.82
CA LYS A 21 -4.00 -14.47 27.83
C LYS A 21 -3.23 -13.82 26.70
N GLU A 22 -2.34 -14.57 26.07
CA GLU A 22 -1.68 -14.11 24.85
C GLU A 22 -2.71 -13.86 23.75
N GLN A 23 -2.46 -12.84 22.93
CA GLN A 23 -3.30 -12.44 21.80
C GLN A 23 -2.39 -12.20 20.60
N THR A 24 -2.72 -12.84 19.48
CA THR A 24 -2.11 -12.53 18.19
C THR A 24 -2.98 -11.51 17.48
N VAL A 25 -2.36 -10.43 17.03
CA VAL A 25 -3.04 -9.36 16.30
C VAL A 25 -2.27 -9.06 15.03
N THR A 26 -3.00 -8.71 13.98
CA THR A 26 -2.45 -8.02 12.80
C THR A 26 -2.96 -6.58 12.83
N ALA A 27 -2.18 -5.67 12.27
CA ALA A 27 -2.58 -4.28 12.13
C ALA A 27 -2.03 -3.73 10.82
N ALA A 28 -2.71 -2.74 10.28
CA ALA A 28 -2.29 -2.04 9.09
C ALA A 28 -2.58 -0.55 9.24
N LEU A 29 -1.74 0.29 8.67
CA LEU A 29 -2.11 1.66 8.32
C LEU A 29 -2.46 1.67 6.83
N HIS A 30 -3.76 1.56 6.52
CA HIS A 30 -4.28 1.44 5.17
C HIS A 30 -4.34 2.80 4.46
N THR A 31 -3.16 3.37 4.21
CA THR A 31 -3.01 4.75 3.74
C THR A 31 -3.32 4.89 2.26
N TYR A 32 -4.31 5.71 1.93
CA TYR A 32 -4.64 6.13 0.57
C TYR A 32 -3.84 7.39 0.22
N PHE A 33 -2.97 7.30 -0.78
CA PHE A 33 -2.24 8.45 -1.31
C PHE A 33 -2.96 9.01 -2.53
N ASN A 34 -3.27 10.30 -2.48
CA ASN A 34 -3.76 11.05 -3.64
C ASN A 34 -2.64 11.18 -4.68
N VAL A 35 -2.90 10.75 -5.91
CA VAL A 35 -1.99 10.85 -7.06
C VAL A 35 -2.71 11.50 -8.24
N LYS A 36 -1.97 12.14 -9.14
CA LYS A 36 -2.59 12.83 -10.27
C LYS A 36 -3.24 11.88 -11.29
N ALA A 37 -2.53 10.82 -11.62
CA ALA A 37 -2.94 9.76 -12.54
C ALA A 37 -2.20 8.49 -12.14
N ALA A 38 -2.92 7.51 -11.57
CA ALA A 38 -2.37 6.26 -11.05
C ALA A 38 -1.57 5.50 -12.11
N GLU A 39 -1.96 5.60 -13.38
CA GLU A 39 -1.31 4.97 -14.52
C GLU A 39 0.08 5.55 -14.82
N GLU A 40 0.33 6.79 -14.43
CA GLU A 40 1.59 7.49 -14.71
C GLU A 40 2.63 7.37 -13.58
N ILE A 41 2.21 6.91 -12.41
CA ILE A 41 3.12 6.81 -11.26
C ILE A 41 4.10 5.64 -11.39
N ALA A 42 5.18 5.71 -10.62
CA ALA A 42 6.10 4.61 -10.39
C ALA A 42 6.24 4.40 -8.88
N ILE A 43 6.23 3.15 -8.42
CA ILE A 43 6.48 2.83 -7.01
C ILE A 43 7.74 1.98 -6.91
N SER A 44 8.75 2.50 -6.23
CA SER A 44 10.06 1.88 -6.06
C SER A 44 10.31 1.43 -4.62
N GLY A 45 11.41 0.71 -4.39
CA GLY A 45 11.78 0.17 -3.06
C GLY A 45 11.34 -1.28 -2.82
N LEU A 46 10.68 -1.91 -3.79
CA LEU A 46 10.16 -3.27 -3.71
C LEU A 46 10.70 -4.22 -4.80
N ASP A 47 11.70 -3.80 -5.57
CA ASP A 47 12.34 -4.66 -6.57
C ASP A 47 12.98 -5.90 -5.92
N GLY A 48 12.80 -7.06 -6.54
CA GLY A 48 13.30 -8.35 -6.04
C GLY A 48 12.54 -8.91 -4.83
N VAL A 49 11.55 -8.21 -4.30
CA VAL A 49 10.78 -8.65 -3.13
C VAL A 49 9.73 -9.69 -3.53
N ILE A 50 9.58 -10.72 -2.70
CA ILE A 50 8.53 -11.73 -2.84
C ILE A 50 7.21 -11.13 -2.34
N TYR A 51 6.14 -11.35 -3.11
CA TYR A 51 4.81 -10.92 -2.70
C TYR A 51 3.75 -12.02 -2.86
N GLU A 52 2.70 -11.92 -2.07
CA GLU A 52 1.47 -12.66 -2.27
C GLU A 52 0.52 -11.84 -3.15
N ASN A 53 -0.04 -12.45 -4.19
CA ASN A 53 -1.02 -11.80 -5.04
C ASN A 53 -2.44 -12.17 -4.59
N ARG A 54 -3.22 -11.16 -4.21
CA ARG A 54 -4.59 -11.31 -3.72
C ARG A 54 -5.66 -10.98 -4.77
N VAL A 55 -5.25 -10.65 -6.00
CA VAL A 55 -6.17 -10.51 -7.13
C VAL A 55 -6.83 -11.87 -7.42
N VAL A 56 -8.17 -11.87 -7.51
CA VAL A 56 -8.94 -13.10 -7.71
C VAL A 56 -8.56 -13.78 -9.04
N GLY A 57 -8.13 -15.04 -8.96
CA GLY A 57 -7.74 -15.83 -10.13
C GLY A 57 -6.27 -15.67 -10.54
N ALA A 58 -5.50 -14.83 -9.85
CA ALA A 58 -4.05 -14.75 -10.04
C ALA A 58 -3.31 -15.86 -9.28
N GLU A 59 -2.06 -16.10 -9.68
CA GLU A 59 -1.13 -16.96 -8.92
C GLU A 59 -0.81 -16.29 -7.59
N ALA A 60 -1.16 -16.95 -6.48
CA ALA A 60 -1.15 -16.31 -5.17
C ALA A 60 0.23 -16.24 -4.48
N SER A 61 1.18 -17.08 -4.88
CA SER A 61 2.46 -17.24 -4.14
C SER A 61 3.63 -17.45 -5.09
N GLY A 62 4.85 -17.20 -4.59
CA GLY A 62 6.08 -17.34 -5.37
C GLY A 62 6.31 -16.21 -6.37
N CYS A 63 5.46 -15.19 -6.38
CA CYS A 63 5.64 -14.01 -7.21
C CYS A 63 6.81 -13.16 -6.71
N VAL A 64 7.59 -12.62 -7.64
CA VAL A 64 8.72 -11.73 -7.36
C VAL A 64 8.53 -10.45 -8.15
N GLN A 65 8.59 -9.33 -7.46
CA GLN A 65 8.52 -8.02 -8.10
C GLN A 65 9.78 -7.76 -8.92
N ARG A 66 9.61 -7.17 -10.10
CA ARG A 66 10.70 -6.83 -11.02
C ARG A 66 10.60 -5.38 -11.43
N GLY A 67 11.58 -4.59 -11.02
CA GLY A 67 11.60 -3.13 -11.18
C GLY A 67 10.48 -2.44 -10.42
N ASP A 68 10.25 -1.18 -10.76
CA ASP A 68 9.19 -0.36 -10.19
C ASP A 68 7.81 -0.94 -10.49
N ILE A 69 6.89 -0.80 -9.54
CA ILE A 69 5.47 -1.13 -9.74
C ILE A 69 4.85 -0.04 -10.62
N ARG A 70 4.11 -0.48 -11.64
CA ARG A 70 3.25 0.33 -12.49
C ARG A 70 1.82 -0.13 -12.31
N ILE A 71 0.87 0.81 -12.32
CA ILE A 71 -0.55 0.51 -12.21
C ILE A 71 -1.14 0.48 -13.63
N ASP A 72 -1.21 -0.70 -14.21
CA ASP A 72 -1.78 -0.95 -15.54
C ASP A 72 -2.97 -1.93 -15.49
N GLN A 73 -3.30 -2.41 -14.29
CA GLN A 73 -4.35 -3.38 -13.97
C GLN A 73 -4.65 -3.35 -12.46
N GLU A 74 -5.57 -4.19 -12.00
CA GLU A 74 -5.82 -4.40 -10.57
C GLU A 74 -4.52 -4.85 -9.87
N ILE A 75 -4.19 -4.16 -8.77
CA ILE A 75 -3.08 -4.53 -7.90
C ILE A 75 -3.66 -4.80 -6.52
N ASP A 76 -3.33 -5.96 -5.98
CA ASP A 76 -3.63 -6.37 -4.60
C ASP A 76 -2.48 -7.26 -4.15
N ARG A 77 -1.38 -6.65 -3.66
CA ARG A 77 -0.10 -7.35 -3.44
C ARG A 77 0.42 -7.11 -2.04
N ILE A 78 0.76 -8.19 -1.34
CA ILE A 78 1.36 -8.15 0.00
C ILE A 78 2.84 -8.51 -0.12
N TYR A 79 3.71 -7.53 0.03
CA TYR A 79 5.16 -7.67 -0.01
C TYR A 79 5.70 -8.06 1.36
N LEU A 80 6.30 -9.25 1.44
CA LEU A 80 6.74 -9.88 2.68
C LEU A 80 8.16 -9.42 3.06
N ASP A 81 8.47 -9.45 4.37
CA ASP A 81 9.79 -9.15 4.93
C ASP A 81 10.37 -7.80 4.48
N THR A 82 9.48 -6.81 4.37
CA THR A 82 9.84 -5.45 3.96
C THR A 82 9.91 -4.54 5.19
N THR A 83 11.03 -3.85 5.33
CA THR A 83 11.25 -2.82 6.37
C THR A 83 11.74 -1.50 5.79
N GLY A 84 12.16 -1.50 4.52
CA GLY A 84 12.64 -0.31 3.82
C GLY A 84 11.52 0.65 3.41
N ALA A 85 11.94 1.85 3.01
CA ALA A 85 11.06 2.88 2.48
C ALA A 85 10.52 2.49 1.10
N VAL A 86 9.31 2.98 0.79
CA VAL A 86 8.71 2.93 -0.53
C VAL A 86 8.56 4.36 -1.05
N GLU A 87 8.91 4.59 -2.30
CA GLU A 87 8.75 5.91 -2.93
C GLU A 87 7.67 5.85 -4.01
N ILE A 88 6.72 6.77 -3.96
CA ILE A 88 5.69 6.97 -4.97
C ILE A 88 6.07 8.20 -5.78
N ARG A 89 6.61 7.99 -6.99
CA ARG A 89 6.91 9.07 -7.93
C ARG A 89 5.66 9.43 -8.71
N ASP A 90 5.19 10.65 -8.55
CA ASP A 90 4.01 11.22 -9.22
C ASP A 90 4.41 12.38 -10.13
N PRO A 91 4.67 12.12 -11.43
CA PRO A 91 5.00 13.16 -12.40
C PRO A 91 3.88 14.19 -12.59
N GLY A 92 2.62 13.78 -12.48
CA GLY A 92 1.48 14.66 -12.73
C GLY A 92 1.29 15.74 -11.67
N PHE A 93 1.73 15.47 -10.42
CA PHE A 93 1.88 16.51 -9.38
C PHE A 93 3.32 17.02 -9.23
N GLY A 94 4.29 16.47 -9.97
CA GLY A 94 5.70 16.88 -9.89
C GLY A 94 6.33 16.61 -8.52
N ARG A 95 5.97 15.52 -7.85
CA ARG A 95 6.42 15.19 -6.49
C ARG A 95 6.79 13.72 -6.32
N THR A 96 7.52 13.42 -5.25
CA THR A 96 7.72 12.06 -4.75
C THR A 96 7.22 12.00 -3.31
N ILE A 97 6.41 10.99 -2.99
CA ILE A 97 5.97 10.70 -1.63
C ILE A 97 6.84 9.56 -1.11
N VAL A 98 7.50 9.76 0.03
CA VAL A 98 8.31 8.73 0.69
C VAL A 98 7.50 8.16 1.86
N VAL A 99 7.33 6.83 1.85
CA VAL A 99 6.63 6.09 2.90
C VAL A 99 7.66 5.27 3.67
N GLU A 100 8.04 5.80 4.82
CA GLU A 100 8.92 5.11 5.78
C GLU A 100 8.09 4.41 6.86
N LYS A 101 8.59 3.28 7.35
CA LYS A 101 7.87 2.48 8.35
C LYS A 101 8.81 1.87 9.37
N SER A 102 8.29 1.63 10.57
CA SER A 102 8.99 0.90 11.63
C SER A 102 7.99 0.04 12.41
N GLY A 103 8.42 -1.12 12.89
CA GLY A 103 7.57 -2.06 13.64
C GLY A 103 6.62 -2.92 12.79
N SER A 104 6.42 -2.58 11.52
CA SER A 104 5.73 -3.38 10.49
C SER A 104 6.75 -4.22 9.69
N ASN A 105 6.36 -5.40 9.21
CA ASN A 105 7.24 -6.30 8.42
C ASN A 105 6.71 -6.58 7.00
N SER A 106 5.58 -5.99 6.62
CA SER A 106 4.98 -6.15 5.31
C SER A 106 4.52 -4.81 4.73
N THR A 107 4.54 -4.70 3.41
CA THR A 107 4.00 -3.55 2.67
C THR A 107 2.88 -4.07 1.78
N VAL A 108 1.72 -3.42 1.79
CA VAL A 108 0.68 -3.71 0.80
C VAL A 108 0.66 -2.60 -0.23
N VAL A 109 0.54 -2.97 -1.50
CA VAL A 109 0.23 -2.03 -2.58
C VAL A 109 -1.10 -2.44 -3.18
N TRP A 110 -2.03 -1.50 -3.24
CA TRP A 110 -3.38 -1.76 -3.72
C TRP A 110 -3.92 -0.64 -4.62
N ASN A 111 -4.51 -1.05 -5.74
CA ASN A 111 -5.36 -0.22 -6.59
C ASN A 111 -6.46 -1.13 -7.17
N PRO A 112 -7.75 -0.81 -6.97
CA PRO A 112 -8.87 -1.69 -7.34
C PRO A 112 -9.06 -1.83 -8.85
N TRP A 113 -8.57 -0.87 -9.63
CA TRP A 113 -8.83 -0.78 -11.06
C TRP A 113 -10.34 -0.78 -11.40
N VAL A 114 -10.67 -0.87 -12.68
CA VAL A 114 -12.03 -0.65 -13.19
C VAL A 114 -13.08 -1.52 -12.51
N ARG A 115 -12.91 -2.86 -12.57
CA ARG A 115 -13.98 -3.80 -12.18
C ARG A 115 -14.29 -3.74 -10.68
N LYS A 116 -13.26 -3.65 -9.83
CA LYS A 116 -13.45 -3.67 -8.37
C LYS A 116 -13.98 -2.32 -7.89
N SER A 117 -13.56 -1.21 -8.50
CA SER A 117 -14.10 0.13 -8.22
C SER A 117 -15.62 0.16 -8.44
N GLN A 118 -16.09 -0.27 -9.61
CA GLN A 118 -17.51 -0.33 -9.95
C GLN A 118 -18.34 -1.28 -9.08
N ALA A 119 -17.69 -2.20 -8.37
CA ALA A 119 -18.34 -3.16 -7.50
C ALA A 119 -18.42 -2.71 -6.04
N MET A 120 -17.73 -1.61 -5.67
CA MET A 120 -17.70 -1.07 -4.31
C MET A 120 -18.69 0.10 -4.18
N PRO A 121 -19.81 -0.06 -3.44
CA PRO A 121 -20.84 0.98 -3.37
C PRO A 121 -20.40 2.30 -2.72
N ASP A 122 -19.32 2.25 -1.95
CA ASP A 122 -18.71 3.37 -1.22
C ASP A 122 -17.46 3.93 -1.91
N PHE A 123 -17.18 3.50 -3.15
CA PHE A 123 -16.06 3.95 -3.96
C PHE A 123 -16.57 4.42 -5.33
N GLY A 124 -16.11 5.57 -5.80
CA GLY A 124 -16.51 6.08 -7.11
C GLY A 124 -15.95 5.22 -8.25
N ASP A 125 -16.75 4.97 -9.29
CA ASP A 125 -16.39 4.11 -10.44
C ASP A 125 -14.99 4.43 -11.04
N ASP A 126 -14.63 5.72 -11.05
CA ASP A 126 -13.39 6.25 -11.63
C ASP A 126 -12.37 6.72 -10.57
N GLU A 127 -12.62 6.54 -9.27
CA GLU A 127 -11.73 7.05 -8.21
C GLU A 127 -10.35 6.39 -8.21
N TYR A 128 -10.24 5.17 -8.77
CA TYR A 128 -8.99 4.43 -8.88
C TYR A 128 -7.89 5.16 -9.67
N HIS A 129 -8.28 6.08 -10.57
CA HIS A 129 -7.35 6.91 -11.34
C HIS A 129 -6.54 7.86 -10.46
N THR A 130 -7.02 8.22 -9.27
CA THR A 130 -6.44 9.29 -8.45
C THR A 130 -5.91 8.81 -7.11
N MET A 131 -5.77 7.49 -6.95
CA MET A 131 -5.32 6.89 -5.70
C MET A 131 -4.33 5.73 -5.92
N VAL A 132 -3.44 5.55 -4.95
CA VAL A 132 -2.80 4.27 -4.67
C VAL A 132 -2.75 4.05 -3.16
N CYS A 133 -3.00 2.82 -2.71
CA CYS A 133 -2.72 2.43 -1.33
C CYS A 133 -1.30 1.92 -1.23
N VAL A 134 -0.54 2.46 -0.27
CA VAL A 134 0.72 1.89 0.19
C VAL A 134 0.63 1.78 1.70
N GLU A 135 0.46 0.55 2.17
CA GLU A 135 0.10 0.26 3.55
C GLU A 135 1.28 -0.30 4.33
N THR A 136 1.42 0.14 5.58
CA THR A 136 2.39 -0.43 6.52
C THR A 136 1.69 -1.49 7.36
N VAL A 137 2.13 -2.75 7.25
CA VAL A 137 1.46 -3.93 7.84
C VAL A 137 2.41 -4.76 8.69
#